data_AF-A0A3D1BQ86-F1
#
_entry.id   AF-A0A3D1BQ86-F1
#
_cell.length_a   1.000
_cell.length_b   1.000
_cell.length_c   1.000
_cell.angle_alpha   90.00
_cell.angle_beta   90.00
_cell.angle_gamma   90.00
#
_symmetry.space_group_name_H-M   'P 1'
#
loop_
_entity.id
_entity.type
_entity.pdbx_description
1 polymer ?
#
loop_
_entity_poly.entity_id
_entity_poly.type
_entity_poly.pdbx_seq_one_letter_code
_entity_poly.pdbx_strand_id
1 'polypeptide(L)' 'MYHLVIENLGEKRCIATSKQDNFSEGMYADCTLDNGCIPDNYIREISILCAGDKPVRVKAVIYRD' A
#
# COMPACT_ATOMS: atom_id res chain seq x y z
N MET A 1 9.57 -4.22 9.42
CA MET A 1 8.08 -4.35 9.31
C MET A 1 7.70 -4.09 7.86
N TYR A 2 6.69 -4.72 7.28
CA TYR A 2 6.30 -4.48 5.89
C TYR A 2 5.20 -3.43 5.81
N HIS A 3 5.36 -2.48 4.87
CA HIS A 3 4.43 -1.38 4.64
C HIS A 3 3.91 -1.43 3.21
N LEU A 4 2.61 -1.34 3.06
CA LEU A 4 1.95 -1.15 1.78
C LEU A 4 1.71 0.35 1.59
N VAL A 5 2.39 0.94 0.62
CA VAL A 5 2.37 2.38 0.36
C VAL A 5 1.79 2.63 -1.02
N ILE A 6 0.82 3.53 -1.12
CA ILE A 6 0.33 4.05 -2.40
C ILE A 6 0.87 5.45 -2.63
N GLU A 7 1.03 5.84 -3.89
CA GLU A 7 1.33 7.21 -4.27
C GLU A 7 0.12 7.81 -4.97
N ASN A 8 -0.42 8.90 -4.41
CA ASN A 8 -1.55 9.61 -4.98
C ASN A 8 -1.19 11.09 -5.10
N LEU A 9 -1.17 11.61 -6.33
CA LEU A 9 -0.83 13.01 -6.63
C LEU A 9 0.53 13.46 -6.05
N GLY A 10 1.50 12.56 -5.95
CA GLY A 10 2.84 12.83 -5.41
C GLY A 10 2.96 12.70 -3.88
N GLU A 11 1.86 12.39 -3.18
CA GLU A 11 1.89 12.06 -1.76
C GLU A 11 1.94 10.55 -1.55
N LYS A 12 2.91 10.08 -0.76
CA LYS A 12 3.00 8.69 -0.32
C LYS A 12 2.14 8.49 0.92
N ARG A 13 1.30 7.46 0.91
CA ARG A 13 0.41 7.10 2.04
C ARG A 13 0.56 5.65 2.41
N CYS A 14 0.71 5.39 3.71
CA CYS A 14 0.90 4.04 4.22
C CYS A 14 -0.44 3.44 4.61
N ILE A 15 -1.04 2.66 3.71
CA ILE A 15 -2.41 2.20 3.85
C ILE A 15 -2.51 0.91 4.68
N ALA A 16 -1.43 0.14 4.79
CA ALA A 16 -1.39 -1.06 5.63
C ALA A 16 0.03 -1.37 6.12
N THR A 17 0.12 -1.97 7.30
CA THR A 17 1.38 -2.43 7.92
C THR A 17 1.25 -3.87 8.40
N SER A 18 2.26 -4.70 8.22
CA SER A 18 2.25 -6.10 8.64
C SER A 18 3.64 -6.57 9.12
N LYS A 19 3.68 -7.51 10.06
CA LYS A 19 4.94 -8.15 10.50
C LYS A 19 5.51 -9.13 9.46
N GLN A 20 4.66 -9.62 8.55
CA GLN A 20 5.01 -10.52 7.45
C GLN A 20 4.55 -9.94 6.12
N ASP A 21 5.21 -10.35 5.04
CA ASP A 21 4.91 -9.92 3.69
C ASP A 21 3.67 -10.63 3.13
N ASN A 22 2.50 -10.20 3.59
CA ASN A 22 1.21 -10.80 3.26
C ASN A 22 0.49 -10.04 2.13
N PHE A 23 1.17 -9.11 1.48
CA PHE A 23 0.60 -8.27 0.43
C PHE A 23 0.68 -8.98 -0.93
N SER A 24 -0.40 -8.97 -1.70
CA SER A 24 -0.48 -9.73 -2.95
C SER A 24 -1.21 -8.97 -4.06
N GLU A 25 -0.90 -9.32 -5.31
CA GLU A 25 -1.53 -8.74 -6.49
C GLU A 25 -3.06 -8.90 -6.44
N GLY A 26 -3.78 -7.81 -6.69
CA GLY A 26 -5.23 -7.77 -6.69
C GLY A 26 -5.89 -7.75 -5.31
N MET A 27 -5.11 -7.64 -4.23
CA MET A 27 -5.68 -7.56 -2.88
C MET A 27 -6.54 -6.30 -2.72
N TYR A 28 -7.55 -6.40 -1.85
CA TYR A 28 -8.37 -5.27 -1.46
C TYR A 28 -7.76 -4.55 -0.25
N ALA A 29 -7.71 -3.23 -0.31
CA ALA A 29 -7.26 -2.40 0.81
C ALA A 29 -8.03 -1.09 0.86
N ASP A 30 -8.13 -0.48 2.04
CA ASP A 30 -8.68 0.86 2.19
C ASP A 30 -7.59 1.90 1.91
N CYS A 31 -7.69 2.57 0.77
CA CYS A 31 -6.73 3.56 0.32
C CYS A 31 -6.94 4.96 0.92
N THR A 32 -7.98 5.13 1.74
CA THR A 32 -8.22 6.39 2.48
C THR A 32 -7.41 6.47 3.76
N LEU A 33 -6.89 5.34 4.23
CA LEU A 33 -6.07 5.25 5.44
C LEU A 33 -4.68 5.85 5.20
N ASP A 34 -4.15 6.48 6.24
CA ASP A 34 -2.73 6.80 6.33
C ASP A 34 -2.25 6.49 7.75
N ASN A 35 -1.53 5.39 7.89
CA ASN A 35 -0.99 4.93 9.17
C ASN A 35 0.28 5.68 9.57
N GLY A 36 0.85 6.50 8.67
CA GLY A 36 2.12 7.18 8.88
C GLY A 36 3.30 6.22 8.95
N CYS A 37 4.13 6.18 7.91
CA CYS A 37 5.36 5.39 7.91
C CYS A 37 6.48 6.10 7.14
N ILE A 38 7.73 5.80 7.49
CA ILE A 38 8.92 6.26 6.76
C ILE A 38 9.52 5.02 6.08
N PRO A 39 9.05 4.68 4.87
CA PRO A 39 9.52 3.48 4.18
C PRO A 39 10.93 3.68 3.62
N ASP A 40 11.91 2.89 4.09
CA ASP A 40 13.32 3.02 3.70
C ASP A 40 13.82 1.93 2.74
N ASN A 41 13.25 0.70 2.77
CA ASN A 41 13.71 -0.40 1.89
C ASN A 41 12.61 -0.87 0.91
N TYR A 42 12.73 -0.52 -0.37
CA TYR A 42 11.86 -1.03 -1.42
C TYR A 42 11.96 -2.55 -1.56
N ILE A 43 10.82 -3.23 -1.70
CA ILE A 43 10.74 -4.69 -1.94
C ILE A 43 10.19 -4.98 -3.34
N ARG A 44 8.93 -4.62 -3.60
CA ARG A 44 8.26 -4.84 -4.89
C ARG A 44 7.05 -3.91 -5.08
N GLU A 45 6.63 -3.74 -6.33
CA GLU A 45 5.36 -3.12 -6.70
C GLU A 45 4.29 -4.20 -6.94
N ILE A 46 3.06 -3.92 -6.53
CA ILE A 46 1.87 -4.72 -6.82
C ILE A 46 0.70 -3.80 -7.21
N SER A 47 -0.29 -4.31 -7.94
CA SER A 47 -1.56 -3.61 -8.13
C SER A 47 -2.56 -4.08 -7.08
N ILE A 48 -3.24 -3.13 -6.42
CA ILE A 48 -4.29 -3.42 -5.44
C ILE A 48 -5.62 -2.79 -5.86
N LEU A 49 -6.70 -3.23 -5.23
CA LEU A 49 -8.02 -2.63 -5.36
C LEU A 49 -8.32 -1.78 -4.14
N CYS A 50 -8.45 -0.47 -4.34
CA CYS A 50 -8.90 0.45 -3.31
C CYS A 50 -10.39 0.25 -3.04
N ALA A 51 -10.74 0.06 -1.77
CA ALA A 51 -12.12 0.04 -1.31
C ALA A 51 -12.81 1.39 -1.53
N GLY A 52 -14.09 1.37 -1.89
CA GLY A 52 -14.92 2.55 -2.18
C GLY A 52 -16.16 2.16 -3.00
N ASP A 53 -17.04 3.13 -3.29
CA ASP A 53 -18.28 2.90 -4.08
C ASP A 53 -18.01 2.33 -5.48
N LYS A 54 -16.83 2.64 -6.03
CA LYS A 54 -16.29 2.04 -7.24
C LYS A 54 -14.85 1.62 -6.95
N PRO A 55 -14.56 0.31 -6.85
CA PRO A 55 -13.20 -0.15 -6.64
C PRO A 55 -12.29 0.31 -7.77
N VAL A 56 -11.21 1.01 -7.42
CA VAL A 56 -10.21 1.47 -8.39
C VAL A 56 -8.94 0.65 -8.19
N ARG A 57 -8.38 0.18 -9.31
CA ARG A 57 -7.07 -0.47 -9.28
C ARG A 57 -5.98 0.60 -9.24
N VAL A 58 -5.13 0.54 -8.22
CA VAL A 58 -3.99 1.45 -8.07
C VAL A 58 -2.71 0.66 -7.91
N LYS A 59 -1.58 1.31 -8.21
CA LYS A 59 -0.26 0.77 -7.91
C LYS A 59 0.06 1.02 -6.44
N ALA A 60 0.51 -0.02 -5.76
CA ALA A 60 1.03 0.03 -4.41
C ALA A 60 2.45 -0.55 -4.39
N VAL A 61 3.28 0.01 -3.54
CA VAL A 61 4.66 -0.38 -3.36
C VAL A 61 4.83 -0.91 -1.96
N ILE A 62 5.49 -2.05 -1.86
CA ILE A 62 5.78 -2.70 -0.59
C ILE A 62 7.19 -2.30 -0.18
N TYR A 63 7.30 -1.76 1.02
CA TYR A 63 8.56 -1.44 1.65
C TYR A 63 8.76 -2.27 2.91
N ARG A 64 10.01 -2.38 3.35
CA ARG A 64 10.39 -3.00 4.61
C ARG A 64 11.16 -1.99 5.46
N ASP A 65 10.75 -1.83 6.72
CA ASP A 65 11.64 -1.34 7.77
C ASP A 65 12.61 -2.44 8.17
#